data_AF-A0A9E1ZF03-F1
#
_entry.id   AF-A0A9E1ZF03-F1
#
_cell.length_a   1.000
_cell.length_b   1.000
_cell.length_c   1.000
_cell.angle_alpha   90.00
_cell.angle_beta   90.00
_cell.angle_gamma   90.00
#
_symmetry.space_group_name_H-M   'P 1'
#
loop_
_entity.id
_entity.type
_entity.pdbx_description
1 polymer ?
#
loop_
_entity_poly.entity_id
_entity_poly.type
_entity_poly.pdbx_seq_one_letter_code
_entity_poly.pdbx_strand_id
1 'polypeptide(L)'
;QSGAVTIPDLIKARFRSDSVGMTATLLVLFFMFFYLLAQFKAGSKIMTTLLQDVAIYQLAVNVVGSAIDGLPWIGNAEPDYVLCLLVFAFSVIVYTAFGGFRAVVWTDVMQGIVMGVGVIILLYLTLVQVGGLTKATEQLKEMTPPETGIGIVTLGQAHTETITLPKGGWLRLSDGGIARLAEQASLAKGETRTEAKLLKITTPAEVDRIEPTDFGFTVTSTFTADKTKGYGSGRKGVYVSAPGPHPEREDGFLNVWIAISFFFFWAFGSAGQPSNMVRLMAFKGTNVLRNAILAVSVYYTVIYLLLVVIFCCARILLPGMEVDSDRIMPELAAKVTGDAGVPWLAGLLLAAPFAAVMSSVDSFLLMVSSAVVRDIYQNRVNPNASEKRLKRLSYLVTAVVGILAMLAVLNPPQYLQDLIVFATSGLAGCFLMPVLLGLYWPQISAKGAIAGMLGGLSCHLSLYISGYVIKGKFEAFKMLEFDPFIWSLVVSGLLCWGVSPSQAKPPKNI
;
A
#
# COMPACT_ATOMS: atom_id res chain seq x y z
N GLN A 1 29.54 -22.41 5.30
CA GLN A 1 28.64 -21.58 4.47
C GLN A 1 27.65 -22.51 3.78
N SER A 2 26.35 -22.36 4.03
CA SER A 2 25.31 -23.29 3.59
C SER A 2 25.06 -23.34 2.07
N GLY A 3 25.67 -22.44 1.29
CA GLY A 3 25.38 -22.31 -0.15
C GLY A 3 23.93 -21.91 -0.46
N ALA A 4 23.12 -21.60 0.56
CA ALA A 4 21.72 -21.23 0.41
C ALA A 4 21.60 -19.85 -0.25
N VAL A 5 20.84 -19.78 -1.34
CA VAL A 5 20.60 -18.55 -2.11
C VAL A 5 19.29 -17.89 -1.67
N THR A 6 18.39 -18.66 -1.05
CA THR A 6 17.08 -18.19 -0.56
C THR A 6 16.85 -18.56 0.91
N ILE A 7 15.90 -17.90 1.58
CA ILE A 7 15.51 -18.25 2.96
C ILE A 7 14.82 -19.61 3.07
N PRO A 8 13.90 -20.00 2.16
CA PRO A 8 13.42 -21.37 2.11
C PRO A 8 14.56 -22.41 2.06
N ASP A 9 15.62 -22.16 1.27
CA ASP A 9 16.79 -23.04 1.23
C ASP A 9 17.56 -23.04 2.55
N LEU A 10 17.73 -21.87 3.17
CA LEU A 10 18.42 -21.74 4.45
C LEU A 10 17.69 -22.53 5.54
N ILE A 11 16.37 -22.38 5.63
CA ILE A 11 15.53 -23.07 6.61
C ILE A 11 15.48 -24.57 6.30
N LYS A 12 15.36 -24.94 5.02
CA LYS A 12 15.46 -26.34 4.57
C LYS A 12 16.78 -26.98 5.02
N ALA A 13 17.90 -26.30 4.78
CA ALA A 13 19.22 -26.77 5.17
C ALA A 13 19.36 -26.86 6.70
N ARG A 14 18.83 -25.87 7.43
CA ARG A 14 18.82 -25.82 8.89
C ARG A 14 18.11 -27.02 9.51
N PHE A 15 16.92 -27.33 9.02
CA PHE A 15 16.08 -28.40 9.56
C PHE A 15 16.28 -29.75 8.86
N ARG A 16 17.09 -29.80 7.79
CA ARG A 16 17.28 -30.95 6.89
C ARG A 16 15.94 -31.56 6.47
N SER A 17 14.96 -30.70 6.21
CA SER A 17 13.59 -31.11 5.92
C SER A 17 13.06 -30.40 4.69
N ASP A 18 12.80 -31.22 3.68
CA ASP A 18 12.17 -30.85 2.42
C ASP A 18 10.80 -30.21 2.61
N SER A 19 10.02 -30.69 3.58
CA SER A 19 8.70 -30.16 3.90
C SER A 19 8.76 -28.75 4.45
N VAL A 20 9.75 -28.44 5.29
CA VAL A 20 9.90 -27.08 5.87
C VAL A 20 10.24 -26.08 4.76
N GLY A 21 11.15 -26.45 3.86
CA GLY A 21 11.48 -25.63 2.69
C GLY A 21 10.27 -25.38 1.80
N MET A 22 9.50 -26.42 1.48
CA MET A 22 8.30 -26.29 0.65
C MET A 22 7.23 -25.38 1.29
N THR A 23 6.95 -25.57 2.58
CA THR A 23 6.03 -24.70 3.33
C THR A 23 6.49 -23.25 3.28
N ALA A 24 7.79 -23.00 3.50
CA ALA A 24 8.36 -21.66 3.40
C ALA A 24 8.18 -21.05 2.00
N THR A 25 8.49 -21.80 0.94
CA THR A 25 8.30 -21.34 -0.44
C THR A 25 6.84 -20.99 -0.73
N LEU A 26 5.89 -21.83 -0.34
CA LEU A 26 4.46 -21.58 -0.57
C LEU A 26 3.94 -20.35 0.18
N LEU A 27 4.40 -20.13 1.42
CA LEU A 27 4.03 -18.94 2.20
C LEU A 27 4.61 -17.66 1.61
N VAL A 28 5.87 -17.70 1.16
CA VAL A 28 6.49 -16.57 0.44
C VAL A 28 5.71 -16.26 -0.82
N LEU A 29 5.40 -17.28 -1.63
CA LEU A 29 4.60 -17.13 -2.85
C LEU A 29 3.25 -16.45 -2.59
N PHE A 30 2.54 -16.90 -1.55
CA PHE A 30 1.25 -16.35 -1.17
C PHE A 30 1.32 -14.86 -0.82
N PHE A 31 2.21 -14.45 0.09
CA PHE A 31 2.26 -13.05 0.52
C PHE A 31 2.94 -12.11 -0.50
N MET A 32 3.88 -12.61 -1.31
CA MET A 32 4.48 -11.82 -2.39
C MET A 32 3.44 -11.42 -3.45
N PHE A 33 2.40 -12.25 -3.65
CA PHE A 33 1.27 -11.88 -4.49
C PHE A 33 0.54 -10.63 -3.97
N PHE A 34 0.29 -10.51 -2.66
CA PHE A 34 -0.36 -9.34 -2.08
C PHE A 34 0.51 -8.08 -2.12
N TYR A 35 1.82 -8.21 -1.96
CA TYR A 35 2.75 -7.10 -2.21
C TYR A 35 2.69 -6.62 -3.65
N LEU A 36 2.60 -7.56 -4.60
CA LEU A 36 2.46 -7.23 -6.01
C LEU A 36 1.18 -6.42 -6.28
N LEU A 37 0.05 -6.77 -5.64
CA LEU A 37 -1.19 -5.97 -5.71
C LEU A 37 -0.97 -4.54 -5.22
N ALA A 38 -0.29 -4.39 -4.07
CA ALA A 38 0.01 -3.08 -3.52
C ALA A 38 0.83 -2.24 -4.51
N GLN A 39 1.89 -2.80 -5.08
CA GLN A 39 2.73 -2.06 -6.03
C GLN A 39 1.99 -1.69 -7.32
N PHE A 40 1.14 -2.57 -7.85
CA PHE A 40 0.28 -2.23 -9.00
C PHE A 40 -0.70 -1.10 -8.70
N LYS A 41 -1.33 -1.10 -7.52
CA LYS A 41 -2.18 0.02 -7.09
C LYS A 41 -1.38 1.31 -6.99
N ALA A 42 -0.20 1.27 -6.37
CA ALA A 42 0.67 2.44 -6.20
C ALA A 42 1.10 3.03 -7.56
N GLY A 43 1.58 2.18 -8.48
CA GLY A 43 2.01 2.60 -9.81
C GLY A 43 0.87 3.23 -10.61
N SER A 44 -0.31 2.61 -10.57
CA SER A 44 -1.51 3.15 -11.22
C SER A 44 -1.88 4.53 -10.65
N LYS A 45 -2.00 4.68 -9.32
CA LYS A 45 -2.39 5.95 -8.69
C LYS A 45 -1.40 7.09 -8.96
N ILE A 46 -0.10 6.81 -9.03
CA ILE A 46 0.91 7.80 -9.45
C ILE A 46 0.66 8.25 -10.89
N MET A 47 0.42 7.31 -11.82
CA MET A 47 0.14 7.64 -13.22
C MET A 47 -1.16 8.42 -13.38
N THR A 48 -2.21 8.04 -12.65
CA THR A 48 -3.51 8.71 -12.71
C THR A 48 -3.37 10.21 -12.42
N THR A 49 -2.65 10.57 -11.35
CA THR A 49 -2.41 11.98 -11.02
C THR A 49 -1.53 12.68 -12.06
N LEU A 50 -0.47 12.03 -12.55
CA LEU A 50 0.45 12.66 -13.51
C LEU A 50 -0.18 12.92 -14.89
N LEU A 51 -1.14 12.09 -15.29
CA LEU A 51 -1.73 12.13 -16.63
C LEU A 51 -3.09 12.85 -16.68
N GLN A 52 -3.64 13.27 -15.53
CA GLN A 52 -5.00 13.81 -15.44
C GLN A 52 -5.25 15.00 -16.37
N ASP A 53 -4.25 15.87 -16.58
CA ASP A 53 -4.41 17.07 -17.42
C ASP A 53 -4.15 16.82 -18.91
N VAL A 54 -3.86 15.58 -19.32
CA VAL A 54 -3.53 15.24 -20.71
C VAL A 54 -4.80 14.91 -21.48
N ALA A 55 -5.10 15.68 -22.54
CA ALA A 55 -6.33 15.48 -23.34
C ALA A 55 -6.48 14.07 -23.92
N ILE A 56 -5.38 13.49 -24.44
CA ILE A 56 -5.41 12.13 -25.00
C ILE A 56 -5.66 11.06 -23.93
N TYR A 57 -5.24 11.34 -22.70
CA TYR A 57 -5.49 10.46 -21.56
C TYR A 57 -6.98 10.47 -21.22
N GLN A 58 -7.61 11.65 -21.11
CA GLN A 58 -9.04 11.75 -20.84
C GLN A 58 -9.90 11.03 -21.90
N LEU A 59 -9.51 11.11 -23.17
CA LEU A 59 -10.16 10.35 -24.25
C LEU A 59 -10.04 8.82 -24.02
N ALA A 60 -8.85 8.34 -23.68
CA ALA A 60 -8.63 6.91 -23.41
C ALA A 60 -9.39 6.44 -22.15
N VAL A 61 -9.46 7.27 -21.11
CA VAL A 61 -10.24 7.01 -19.89
C VAL A 61 -11.71 6.82 -20.24
N ASN A 62 -12.28 7.67 -21.10
CA ASN A 62 -13.67 7.53 -21.53
C ASN A 62 -13.92 6.21 -22.27
N VAL A 63 -13.01 5.80 -23.17
CA VAL A 63 -13.11 4.51 -23.88
C VAL A 63 -13.06 3.34 -22.92
N VAL A 64 -12.14 3.36 -21.95
CA VAL A 64 -12.06 2.32 -20.91
C VAL A 64 -13.34 2.33 -20.06
N GLY A 65 -13.84 3.51 -19.69
CA GLY A 65 -15.08 3.69 -18.96
C GLY A 65 -16.26 2.99 -19.64
N SER A 66 -16.44 3.24 -20.94
CA SER A 66 -17.49 2.57 -21.72
C SER A 66 -17.28 1.05 -21.87
N ALA A 67 -16.03 0.57 -21.85
CA ALA A 67 -15.72 -0.85 -21.96
C ALA A 67 -15.91 -1.62 -20.65
N ILE A 68 -15.73 -0.96 -19.50
CA ILE A 68 -15.92 -1.56 -18.18
C ILE A 68 -17.33 -1.38 -17.63
N ASP A 69 -18.09 -0.43 -18.17
CA ASP A 69 -19.47 -0.18 -17.76
C ASP A 69 -20.34 -1.44 -17.94
N GLY A 70 -21.11 -1.78 -16.90
CA GLY A 70 -21.96 -2.97 -16.86
C GLY A 70 -21.25 -4.31 -16.60
N LEU A 71 -19.92 -4.37 -16.41
CA LEU A 71 -19.20 -5.61 -16.08
C LEU A 71 -19.33 -5.95 -14.58
N PRO A 72 -20.05 -7.02 -14.18
CA PRO A 72 -20.40 -7.26 -12.77
C PRO A 72 -19.19 -7.48 -11.85
N TRP A 73 -18.12 -8.05 -12.38
CA TRP A 73 -16.87 -8.37 -11.67
C TRP A 73 -15.86 -7.21 -11.56
N ILE A 74 -16.02 -6.13 -12.35
CA ILE A 74 -15.13 -4.95 -12.27
C ILE A 74 -15.66 -3.97 -11.21
N GLY A 75 -16.96 -4.04 -10.91
CA GLY A 75 -17.59 -3.24 -9.85
C GLY A 75 -17.48 -1.73 -10.13
N ASN A 76 -17.33 -0.94 -9.08
CA ASN A 76 -17.21 0.53 -9.15
C ASN A 76 -15.75 0.98 -9.39
N ALA A 77 -14.96 0.22 -10.15
CA ALA A 77 -13.58 0.60 -10.43
C ALA A 77 -13.54 1.90 -11.26
N GLU A 78 -12.69 2.83 -10.84
CA GLU A 78 -12.55 4.12 -11.50
C GLU A 78 -11.87 3.92 -12.89
N PRO A 79 -12.46 4.41 -14.00
CA PRO A 79 -11.92 4.14 -15.35
C PRO A 79 -10.48 4.63 -15.56
N ASP A 80 -10.13 5.74 -14.92
CA ASP A 80 -8.80 6.35 -14.93
C ASP A 80 -7.76 5.45 -14.23
N TYR A 81 -8.12 4.92 -13.07
CA TYR A 81 -7.34 3.92 -12.36
C TYR A 81 -7.16 2.63 -13.17
N VAL A 82 -8.23 2.12 -13.80
CA VAL A 82 -8.17 0.89 -14.59
C VAL A 82 -7.25 1.07 -15.80
N LEU A 83 -7.36 2.18 -16.53
CA LEU A 83 -6.48 2.47 -17.66
C LEU A 83 -5.00 2.50 -17.21
N CYS A 84 -4.70 3.26 -16.15
CA CYS A 84 -3.35 3.35 -15.61
C CYS A 84 -2.82 2.00 -15.12
N LEU A 85 -3.67 1.18 -14.49
CA LEU A 85 -3.33 -0.16 -14.05
C LEU A 85 -2.98 -1.08 -15.22
N LEU A 86 -3.80 -1.08 -16.29
CA LEU A 86 -3.56 -1.89 -17.49
C LEU A 86 -2.23 -1.51 -18.17
N VAL A 87 -2.00 -0.21 -18.38
CA VAL A 87 -0.78 0.29 -19.01
C VAL A 87 0.45 -0.02 -18.15
N PHE A 88 0.35 0.23 -16.84
CA PHE A 88 1.43 -0.04 -15.91
C PHE A 88 1.77 -1.53 -15.84
N ALA A 89 0.78 -2.38 -15.60
CA ALA A 89 0.96 -3.82 -15.49
C ALA A 89 1.50 -4.42 -16.80
N PHE A 90 0.95 -4.03 -17.96
CA PHE A 90 1.45 -4.48 -19.25
C PHE A 90 2.91 -4.11 -19.45
N SER A 91 3.26 -2.84 -19.23
CA SER A 91 4.63 -2.34 -19.39
C SER A 91 5.59 -3.11 -18.49
N VAL A 92 5.21 -3.32 -17.22
CA VAL A 92 6.07 -4.00 -16.25
C VAL A 92 6.23 -5.48 -16.57
N ILE A 93 5.15 -6.19 -16.87
CA ILE A 93 5.19 -7.62 -17.23
C ILE A 93 6.10 -7.85 -18.44
N VAL A 94 5.98 -6.99 -19.46
CA VAL A 94 6.77 -7.09 -20.68
C VAL A 94 8.26 -6.90 -20.36
N TYR A 95 8.66 -5.81 -19.71
CA TYR A 95 10.09 -5.59 -19.47
C TYR A 95 10.67 -6.60 -18.47
N THR A 96 9.92 -7.01 -17.44
CA THR A 96 10.38 -8.01 -16.46
C THR A 96 10.62 -9.36 -17.13
N ALA A 97 9.77 -9.75 -18.08
CA ALA A 97 9.99 -10.95 -18.87
C ALA A 97 11.30 -10.86 -19.67
N PHE A 98 11.72 -9.69 -20.15
CA PHE A 98 12.94 -9.55 -20.96
C PHE A 98 14.22 -9.17 -20.18
N GLY A 99 14.11 -8.50 -19.01
CA GLY A 99 15.19 -7.76 -18.36
C GLY A 99 16.19 -8.56 -17.53
N GLY A 100 15.74 -9.55 -16.75
CA GLY A 100 16.62 -10.38 -15.90
C GLY A 100 17.31 -9.64 -14.72
N PHE A 101 17.81 -10.41 -13.75
CA PHE A 101 18.11 -9.96 -12.38
C PHE A 101 19.37 -9.07 -12.19
N ARG A 102 20.22 -8.88 -13.21
CA ARG A 102 21.59 -8.36 -13.01
C ARG A 102 21.77 -6.82 -13.01
N ALA A 103 20.71 -6.04 -13.18
CA ALA A 103 20.78 -4.57 -13.22
C ALA A 103 20.19 -3.84 -11.98
N VAL A 104 19.62 -4.57 -11.03
CA VAL A 104 18.69 -4.01 -10.01
C VAL A 104 19.38 -3.20 -8.91
N VAL A 105 20.58 -3.59 -8.46
CA VAL A 105 21.20 -2.94 -7.28
C VAL A 105 21.66 -1.51 -7.59
N TRP A 106 22.21 -1.26 -8.77
CA TRP A 106 22.66 0.08 -9.16
C TRP A 106 21.49 1.03 -9.42
N THR A 107 20.41 0.51 -10.01
CA THR A 107 19.17 1.28 -10.19
C THR A 107 18.56 1.65 -8.85
N ASP A 108 18.54 0.73 -7.87
CA ASP A 108 18.02 0.99 -6.52
C ASP A 108 18.81 2.11 -5.81
N VAL A 109 20.14 2.13 -5.93
CA VAL A 109 20.97 3.19 -5.33
C VAL A 109 20.69 4.54 -5.98
N MET A 110 20.63 4.60 -7.32
CA MET A 110 20.33 5.84 -8.03
C MET A 110 18.93 6.35 -7.68
N GLN A 111 17.93 5.48 -7.63
CA GLN A 111 16.57 5.80 -7.20
C GLN A 111 16.54 6.36 -5.78
N GLY A 112 17.28 5.75 -4.85
CA GLY A 112 17.38 6.22 -3.47
C GLY A 112 17.98 7.63 -3.34
N ILE A 113 18.99 7.96 -4.15
CA ILE A 113 19.58 9.30 -4.19
C ILE A 113 18.57 10.32 -4.74
N VAL A 114 17.94 10.02 -5.89
CA VAL A 114 16.95 10.91 -6.51
C VAL A 114 15.75 11.12 -5.58
N MET A 115 15.28 10.07 -4.89
CA MET A 115 14.21 10.17 -3.90
C MET A 115 14.62 11.06 -2.73
N GLY A 116 15.85 10.92 -2.22
CA GLY A 116 16.35 11.76 -1.13
C GLY A 116 16.39 13.25 -1.49
N VAL A 117 16.92 13.57 -2.68
CA VAL A 117 16.91 14.94 -3.21
C VAL A 117 15.48 15.43 -3.43
N GLY A 118 14.61 14.58 -3.98
CA GLY A 118 13.21 14.90 -4.23
C GLY A 118 12.43 15.24 -2.97
N VAL A 119 12.65 14.51 -1.86
CA VAL A 119 12.03 14.81 -0.56
C VAL A 119 12.50 16.16 -0.02
N ILE A 120 13.77 16.50 -0.17
CA ILE A 120 14.30 17.81 0.28
C ILE A 120 13.65 18.96 -0.52
N ILE A 121 13.58 18.82 -1.85
CA ILE A 121 12.93 19.80 -2.73
C ILE A 121 11.44 19.93 -2.38
N LEU A 122 10.75 18.81 -2.25
CA LEU A 122 9.32 18.77 -1.95
C LEU A 122 9.04 19.41 -0.58
N LEU A 123 9.86 19.13 0.43
CA LEU A 123 9.76 19.77 1.75
C LEU A 123 9.91 21.27 1.66
N TYR A 124 10.94 21.75 0.95
CA TYR A 124 11.18 23.18 0.79
C TYR A 124 9.97 23.87 0.15
N LEU A 125 9.48 23.37 -0.99
CA LEU A 125 8.33 23.94 -1.69
C LEU A 125 7.06 23.93 -0.82
N THR A 126 6.82 22.80 -0.14
CA THR A 126 5.65 22.63 0.74
C THR A 126 5.69 23.61 1.90
N LEU A 127 6.83 23.77 2.58
CA LEU A 127 6.97 24.68 3.71
C LEU A 127 6.84 26.15 3.29
N VAL A 128 7.39 26.53 2.13
CA VAL A 128 7.24 27.89 1.59
C VAL A 128 5.76 28.22 1.36
N GLN A 129 5.00 27.29 0.79
CA GLN A 129 3.59 27.51 0.47
C GLN A 129 2.66 27.50 1.69
N VAL A 130 2.97 26.69 2.71
CA VAL A 130 2.24 26.76 4.00
C VAL A 130 2.65 27.99 4.82
N GLY A 131 3.83 28.55 4.57
CA GLY A 131 4.39 29.69 5.30
C GLY A 131 5.19 29.31 6.54
N GLY A 132 5.79 28.12 6.54
CA GLY A 132 6.68 27.61 7.57
C GLY A 132 6.01 26.70 8.60
N LEU A 133 6.84 26.07 9.45
CA LEU A 133 6.40 25.05 10.40
C LEU A 133 5.47 25.58 11.49
N THR A 134 5.69 26.82 11.95
CA THR A 134 4.84 27.47 12.95
C THR A 134 3.41 27.64 12.43
N LYS A 135 3.25 28.26 11.25
CA LYS A 135 1.94 28.43 10.62
C LYS A 135 1.27 27.09 10.31
N ALA A 136 2.04 26.10 9.86
CA ALA A 136 1.52 24.75 9.64
C ALA A 136 0.88 24.18 10.92
N THR A 137 1.58 24.30 12.05
CA THR A 137 1.09 23.80 13.35
C THR A 137 -0.13 24.57 13.84
N GLU A 138 -0.13 25.90 13.70
CA GLU A 138 -1.26 26.75 14.07
C GLU A 138 -2.51 26.43 13.24
N GLN A 139 -2.36 26.25 11.93
CA GLN A 139 -3.46 25.89 11.04
C GLN A 139 -4.01 24.50 11.37
N LEU A 140 -3.15 23.48 11.55
CA LEU A 140 -3.57 22.13 11.95
C LEU A 140 -4.32 22.11 13.28
N LYS A 141 -3.98 23.01 14.21
CA LYS A 141 -4.67 23.16 15.50
C LYS A 141 -6.10 23.68 15.33
N GLU A 142 -6.37 24.51 14.33
CA GLU A 142 -7.70 25.07 14.07
C GLU A 142 -8.59 24.17 13.20
N MET A 143 -8.02 23.15 12.56
CA MET A 143 -8.75 22.21 11.70
C MET A 143 -9.71 21.33 12.49
N THR A 144 -10.86 21.06 11.87
CA THR A 144 -11.86 20.10 12.33
C THR A 144 -11.94 18.95 11.31
N PRO A 145 -12.15 17.70 11.73
CA PRO A 145 -12.33 16.60 10.79
C PRO A 145 -13.56 16.82 9.90
N PRO A 146 -13.46 16.51 8.59
CA PRO A 146 -14.62 16.58 7.72
C PRO A 146 -15.65 15.50 8.07
N GLU A 147 -16.87 15.72 7.61
CA GLU A 147 -17.99 14.83 7.82
C GLU A 147 -18.24 14.01 6.55
N THR A 148 -18.31 12.68 6.67
CA THR A 148 -18.79 11.83 5.58
C THR A 148 -20.31 11.78 5.61
N GLY A 149 -20.92 11.66 4.44
CA GLY A 149 -22.36 11.52 4.35
C GLY A 149 -22.84 11.33 2.93
N ILE A 150 -24.16 11.32 2.80
CA ILE A 150 -24.86 11.18 1.54
C ILE A 150 -25.40 12.55 1.13
N GLY A 151 -25.18 12.92 -0.12
CA GLY A 151 -25.77 14.11 -0.71
C GLY A 151 -26.62 13.82 -1.94
N ILE A 152 -27.68 14.61 -2.11
CA ILE A 152 -28.47 14.60 -3.35
C ILE A 152 -27.90 15.70 -4.23
N VAL A 153 -27.25 15.30 -5.32
CA VAL A 153 -26.70 16.21 -6.33
C VAL A 153 -27.77 16.47 -7.37
N THR A 154 -28.12 17.74 -7.57
CA THR A 154 -29.15 18.21 -8.50
C THR A 154 -28.53 19.09 -9.58
N LEU A 155 -28.73 18.71 -10.84
CA LEU A 155 -28.38 19.48 -12.02
C LEU A 155 -29.42 20.57 -12.28
N GLY A 156 -28.96 21.73 -12.74
CA GLY A 156 -29.84 22.85 -13.11
C GLY A 156 -30.73 22.56 -14.32
N GLN A 157 -30.31 21.63 -15.19
CA GLN A 157 -31.05 21.22 -16.39
C GLN A 157 -30.87 19.72 -16.65
N ALA A 158 -31.83 19.12 -17.35
CA ALA A 158 -31.72 17.73 -17.82
C ALA A 158 -30.84 17.66 -19.07
N HIS A 159 -29.92 16.69 -19.10
CA HIS A 159 -29.02 16.49 -20.23
C HIS A 159 -29.47 15.32 -21.11
N THR A 160 -29.17 15.42 -22.41
CA THR A 160 -29.51 14.41 -23.43
C THR A 160 -28.55 13.22 -23.46
N GLU A 161 -27.45 13.31 -22.72
CA GLU A 161 -26.43 12.28 -22.55
C GLU A 161 -26.25 11.99 -21.06
N THR A 162 -25.69 10.83 -20.74
CA THR A 162 -25.32 10.48 -19.37
C THR A 162 -24.24 11.44 -18.88
N ILE A 163 -24.48 12.11 -17.76
CA ILE A 163 -23.52 13.04 -17.16
C ILE A 163 -22.80 12.32 -16.04
N THR A 164 -21.46 12.37 -16.09
CA THR A 164 -20.61 11.81 -15.05
C THR A 164 -19.87 12.94 -14.35
N LEU A 165 -20.08 13.04 -13.04
CA LEU A 165 -19.33 13.91 -12.15
C LEU A 165 -18.11 13.15 -11.62
N PRO A 166 -16.89 13.61 -11.90
CA PRO A 166 -15.68 12.93 -11.46
C PRO A 166 -15.54 12.97 -9.93
N LYS A 167 -15.01 11.88 -9.36
CA LYS A 167 -14.58 11.83 -7.97
C LYS A 167 -13.58 12.96 -7.70
N GLY A 168 -13.68 13.56 -6.51
CA GLY A 168 -12.79 14.63 -6.09
C GLY A 168 -13.26 16.03 -6.50
N GLY A 169 -14.30 16.16 -7.32
CA GLY A 169 -14.93 17.43 -7.65
C GLY A 169 -15.55 18.12 -6.43
N TRP A 170 -15.51 19.44 -6.41
CA TRP A 170 -16.01 20.28 -5.33
C TRP A 170 -17.43 20.79 -5.63
N LEU A 171 -18.34 20.58 -4.69
CA LEU A 171 -19.74 20.97 -4.78
C LEU A 171 -20.10 21.97 -3.70
N ARG A 172 -20.84 23.02 -4.07
CA ARG A 172 -21.45 23.95 -3.11
C ARG A 172 -22.76 23.36 -2.60
N LEU A 173 -22.87 23.26 -1.28
CA LEU A 173 -24.07 22.79 -0.60
C LEU A 173 -25.12 23.91 -0.50
N SER A 174 -26.39 23.52 -0.41
CA SER A 174 -27.52 24.44 -0.24
C SER A 174 -27.46 25.27 1.06
N ASP A 175 -26.73 24.79 2.07
CA ASP A 175 -26.49 25.49 3.34
C ASP A 175 -25.28 26.45 3.29
N GLY A 176 -24.67 26.64 2.11
CA GLY A 176 -23.48 27.46 1.90
C GLY A 176 -22.15 26.74 2.14
N GLY A 177 -22.18 25.53 2.71
CA GLY A 177 -21.01 24.70 2.92
C GLY A 177 -20.39 24.18 1.62
N ILE A 178 -19.25 23.53 1.73
CA ILE A 178 -18.58 22.89 0.60
C ILE A 178 -18.32 21.41 0.88
N ALA A 179 -18.53 20.58 -0.13
CA ALA A 179 -18.30 19.15 -0.04
C ALA A 179 -17.54 18.64 -1.25
N ARG A 180 -16.73 17.61 -1.04
CA ARG A 180 -16.01 16.91 -2.08
C ARG A 180 -16.74 15.63 -2.47
N LEU A 181 -16.86 15.34 -3.76
CA LEU A 181 -17.35 14.05 -4.25
C LEU A 181 -16.38 12.95 -3.81
N ALA A 182 -16.85 12.03 -2.96
CA ALA A 182 -16.05 10.92 -2.45
C ALA A 182 -16.01 9.73 -3.42
N GLU A 183 -16.96 9.67 -4.34
CA GLU A 183 -17.03 8.71 -5.43
C GLU A 183 -17.50 9.40 -6.71
N GLN A 184 -17.32 8.74 -7.84
CA GLN A 184 -17.88 9.17 -9.11
C GLN A 184 -19.40 9.07 -9.05
N ALA A 185 -20.10 10.11 -9.50
CA ALA A 185 -21.56 10.11 -9.58
C ALA A 185 -22.00 10.20 -11.03
N SER A 186 -22.84 9.26 -11.47
CA SER A 186 -23.36 9.21 -12.84
C SER A 186 -24.87 9.43 -12.83
N LEU A 187 -25.35 10.32 -13.70
CA LEU A 187 -26.76 10.62 -13.90
C LEU A 187 -27.17 10.09 -15.27
N ALA A 188 -28.23 9.27 -15.32
CA ALA A 188 -28.71 8.76 -16.59
C ALA A 188 -29.33 9.88 -17.43
N LYS A 189 -29.48 9.61 -18.74
CA LYS A 189 -30.10 10.54 -19.68
C LYS A 189 -31.46 11.03 -19.17
N GLY A 190 -31.64 12.34 -19.10
CA GLY A 190 -32.88 12.98 -18.64
C GLY A 190 -33.05 13.05 -17.13
N GLU A 191 -32.19 12.41 -16.34
CA GLU A 191 -32.19 12.54 -14.89
C GLU A 191 -31.50 13.84 -14.47
N THR A 192 -32.05 14.49 -13.46
CA THR A 192 -31.50 15.73 -12.90
C THR A 192 -31.00 15.54 -11.48
N ARG A 193 -31.20 14.37 -10.88
CA ARG A 193 -30.84 14.10 -9.48
C ARG A 193 -30.18 12.74 -9.35
N THR A 194 -29.08 12.71 -8.60
CA THR A 194 -28.45 11.47 -8.16
C THR A 194 -28.03 11.57 -6.70
N GLU A 195 -28.00 10.43 -6.04
CA GLU A 195 -27.36 10.28 -4.75
C GLU A 195 -25.84 10.09 -4.96
N ALA A 196 -25.04 10.68 -4.10
CA ALA A 196 -23.58 10.52 -4.13
C ALA A 196 -23.00 10.60 -2.71
N LYS A 197 -21.97 9.81 -2.43
CA LYS A 197 -21.18 10.00 -1.20
C LYS A 197 -20.36 11.28 -1.29
N LEU A 198 -20.50 12.11 -0.25
CA LEU A 198 -19.84 13.40 -0.12
C LEU A 198 -18.98 13.44 1.15
N LEU A 199 -17.89 14.19 1.07
CA LEU A 199 -17.06 14.57 2.19
C LEU A 199 -17.19 16.08 2.43
N LYS A 200 -17.96 16.49 3.44
CA LYS A 200 -18.18 17.90 3.78
C LYS A 200 -17.00 18.45 4.57
N ILE A 201 -16.42 19.56 4.10
CA ILE A 201 -15.37 20.26 4.82
C ILE A 201 -15.98 21.13 5.91
N THR A 202 -15.44 21.00 7.12
CA THR A 202 -15.96 21.66 8.33
C THR A 202 -15.06 22.80 8.81
N THR A 203 -13.79 22.83 8.40
CA THR A 203 -12.86 23.90 8.78
C THR A 203 -13.26 25.22 8.12
N PRO A 204 -13.62 26.28 8.86
CA PRO A 204 -14.13 27.52 8.27
C PRO A 204 -13.20 28.16 7.24
N ALA A 205 -11.90 28.22 7.56
CA ALA A 205 -10.89 28.79 6.66
C ALA A 205 -10.74 28.01 5.34
N GLU A 206 -11.10 26.73 5.30
CA GLU A 206 -11.07 25.92 4.09
C GLU A 206 -12.32 26.14 3.23
N VAL A 207 -13.50 26.25 3.87
CA VAL A 207 -14.78 26.51 3.19
C VAL A 207 -14.74 27.79 2.36
N ASP A 208 -14.07 28.82 2.88
CA ASP A 208 -13.93 30.11 2.18
C ASP A 208 -12.90 30.08 1.06
N ARG A 209 -11.87 29.22 1.16
CA ARG A 209 -10.76 29.15 0.20
C ARG A 209 -11.07 28.27 -1.01
N ILE A 210 -11.89 27.24 -0.84
CA ILE A 210 -12.12 26.24 -1.88
C ILE A 210 -13.23 26.72 -2.82
N GLU A 211 -12.89 26.82 -4.11
CA GLU A 211 -13.85 27.13 -5.15
C GLU A 211 -14.55 25.86 -5.66
N PRO A 212 -15.88 25.89 -5.92
CA PRO A 212 -16.57 24.78 -6.55
C PRO A 212 -15.98 24.45 -7.92
N THR A 213 -15.97 23.18 -8.28
CA THR A 213 -15.52 22.75 -9.60
C THR A 213 -16.48 23.28 -10.68
N ASP A 214 -15.94 23.89 -11.72
CA ASP A 214 -16.73 24.26 -12.89
C ASP A 214 -17.00 23.04 -13.75
N PHE A 215 -18.23 22.55 -13.71
CA PHE A 215 -18.70 21.45 -14.55
C PHE A 215 -19.26 21.93 -15.91
N GLY A 216 -19.28 23.24 -16.16
CA GLY A 216 -19.93 23.84 -17.34
C GLY A 216 -21.45 23.92 -17.24
N PHE A 217 -22.03 23.54 -16.09
CA PHE A 217 -23.46 23.64 -15.79
C PHE A 217 -23.69 23.86 -14.29
N THR A 218 -24.87 24.36 -13.92
CA THR A 218 -25.21 24.61 -12.51
C THR A 218 -25.44 23.29 -11.78
N VAL A 219 -24.73 23.10 -10.67
CA VAL A 219 -24.90 21.95 -9.77
C VAL A 219 -25.20 22.47 -8.37
N THR A 220 -26.23 21.94 -7.75
CA THR A 220 -26.57 22.18 -6.34
C THR A 220 -26.61 20.86 -5.60
N SER A 221 -26.19 20.82 -4.35
CA SER A 221 -26.27 19.60 -3.57
C SER A 221 -26.79 19.83 -2.16
N THR A 222 -27.51 18.84 -1.65
CA THR A 222 -27.83 18.74 -0.22
C THR A 222 -26.84 17.77 0.44
N PHE A 223 -26.74 17.82 1.77
CA PHE A 223 -25.87 16.92 2.52
C PHE A 223 -26.59 16.44 3.77
N THR A 224 -26.57 15.12 3.97
CA THR A 224 -26.97 14.48 5.22
C THR A 224 -25.76 13.73 5.76
N ALA A 225 -25.23 14.20 6.88
CA ALA A 225 -24.09 13.56 7.54
C ALA A 225 -24.45 12.13 7.96
N ASP A 226 -23.50 11.21 7.82
CA ASP A 226 -23.59 9.90 8.44
C ASP A 226 -23.65 10.09 9.97
N LYS A 227 -24.43 9.26 10.67
CA LYS A 227 -24.43 9.24 12.13
C LYS A 227 -23.13 8.62 12.63
N THR A 228 -22.04 9.37 12.59
CA THR A 228 -20.74 8.94 13.08
C THR A 228 -20.47 9.57 14.44
N LYS A 229 -20.35 8.74 15.49
CA LYS A 229 -19.82 9.15 16.80
C LYS A 229 -18.28 9.09 16.84
N GLY A 230 -17.64 9.35 15.70
CA GLY A 230 -16.19 9.26 15.56
C GLY A 230 -15.44 10.22 16.47
N TYR A 231 -14.26 9.82 16.93
CA TYR A 231 -13.38 10.65 17.73
C TYR A 231 -13.01 11.91 16.96
N GLY A 232 -13.20 13.05 17.61
CA GLY A 232 -12.84 14.36 17.09
C GLY A 232 -13.89 15.06 16.23
N SER A 233 -15.09 14.47 16.06
CA SER A 233 -16.21 15.12 15.37
C SER A 233 -16.49 16.51 15.95
N GLY A 234 -16.39 17.54 15.10
CA GLY A 234 -16.61 18.96 15.47
C GLY A 234 -15.59 19.55 16.45
N ARG A 235 -14.51 18.84 16.80
CA ARG A 235 -13.48 19.30 17.75
C ARG A 235 -12.24 19.81 17.01
N LYS A 236 -11.80 21.01 17.38
CA LYS A 236 -10.55 21.59 16.89
C LYS A 236 -9.33 20.92 17.52
N GLY A 237 -8.22 20.86 16.79
CA GLY A 237 -6.91 20.45 17.30
C GLY A 237 -6.76 18.94 17.55
N VAL A 238 -7.67 18.15 17.00
CA VAL A 238 -7.62 16.68 17.08
C VAL A 238 -6.54 16.08 16.17
N TYR A 239 -6.08 16.82 15.17
CA TYR A 239 -4.95 16.41 14.32
C TYR A 239 -3.58 16.58 14.98
N VAL A 240 -3.49 17.40 16.04
CA VAL A 240 -2.25 17.65 16.79
C VAL A 240 -2.25 16.97 18.16
N SER A 241 -3.24 16.11 18.43
CA SER A 241 -3.35 15.36 19.69
C SER A 241 -3.66 13.88 19.43
N ALA A 242 -3.06 12.99 20.23
CA ALA A 242 -3.41 11.58 20.24
C ALA A 242 -4.78 11.39 20.91
N PRO A 243 -5.58 10.37 20.52
CA PRO A 243 -5.34 9.29 19.56
C PRO A 243 -5.59 9.63 18.07
N GLY A 244 -5.83 10.90 17.72
CA GLY A 244 -6.14 11.32 16.35
C GLY A 244 -7.56 10.97 15.90
N PRO A 245 -8.10 11.66 14.87
CA PRO A 245 -9.49 11.50 14.45
C PRO A 245 -9.75 10.16 13.79
N HIS A 246 -10.95 9.62 14.00
CA HIS A 246 -11.43 8.40 13.33
C HIS A 246 -12.92 8.53 13.05
N PRO A 247 -13.40 8.20 11.84
CA PRO A 247 -14.80 8.39 11.47
C PRO A 247 -15.75 7.52 12.30
N GLU A 248 -15.39 6.26 12.55
CA GLU A 248 -16.30 5.30 13.19
C GLU A 248 -16.00 4.99 14.67
N ARG A 249 -14.85 5.42 15.22
CA ARG A 249 -14.36 4.97 16.54
C ARG A 249 -14.34 6.11 17.55
N GLU A 250 -14.95 5.90 18.70
CA GLU A 250 -14.96 6.86 19.81
C GLU A 250 -13.59 7.00 20.50
N ASP A 251 -12.73 5.99 20.41
CA ASP A 251 -11.37 5.97 21.00
C ASP A 251 -10.27 6.45 20.03
N GLY A 252 -10.64 6.89 18.82
CA GLY A 252 -9.71 7.41 17.81
C GLY A 252 -8.99 6.35 16.99
N PHE A 253 -8.06 6.79 16.14
CA PHE A 253 -7.37 5.92 15.18
C PHE A 253 -6.15 5.21 15.80
N LEU A 254 -5.39 5.92 16.64
CA LEU A 254 -4.18 5.43 17.31
C LEU A 254 -4.37 5.38 18.81
N ASN A 255 -5.25 4.49 19.27
CA ASN A 255 -5.27 4.14 20.69
C ASN A 255 -3.91 3.54 21.12
N VAL A 256 -3.64 3.49 22.43
CA VAL A 256 -2.31 3.14 22.96
C VAL A 256 -1.86 1.73 22.55
N TRP A 257 -2.78 0.76 22.48
CA TRP A 257 -2.46 -0.62 22.13
C TRP A 257 -2.16 -0.81 20.64
N ILE A 258 -2.90 -0.11 19.78
CA ILE A 258 -2.62 -0.03 18.35
C ILE A 258 -1.26 0.64 18.13
N ALA A 259 -0.97 1.74 18.84
CA ALA A 259 0.32 2.44 18.72
C ALA A 259 1.50 1.54 19.14
N ILE A 260 1.37 0.83 20.27
CA ILE A 260 2.35 -0.18 20.70
C ILE A 260 2.50 -1.28 19.64
N SER A 261 1.39 -1.77 19.10
CA SER A 261 1.41 -2.79 18.03
C SER A 261 2.20 -2.32 16.82
N PHE A 262 1.94 -1.10 16.33
CA PHE A 262 2.62 -0.54 15.16
C PHE A 262 4.10 -0.24 15.42
N PHE A 263 4.47 0.14 16.64
CA PHE A 263 5.88 0.29 17.03
C PHE A 263 6.65 -1.01 16.83
N PHE A 264 6.13 -2.13 17.36
CA PHE A 264 6.76 -3.44 17.18
C PHE A 264 6.66 -3.95 15.74
N PHE A 265 5.52 -3.72 15.08
CA PHE A 265 5.32 -4.12 13.68
C PHE A 265 6.34 -3.48 12.74
N TRP A 266 6.54 -2.16 12.79
CA TRP A 266 7.48 -1.52 11.88
C TRP A 266 8.95 -1.81 12.24
N ALA A 267 9.26 -2.00 13.53
CA ALA A 267 10.61 -2.36 13.97
C ALA A 267 11.01 -3.80 13.59
N PHE A 268 10.10 -4.77 13.72
CA PHE A 268 10.41 -6.20 13.60
C PHE A 268 9.72 -6.92 12.44
N GLY A 269 8.61 -6.39 11.91
CA GLY A 269 7.86 -7.00 10.82
C GLY A 269 8.72 -7.21 9.57
N SER A 270 9.53 -6.20 9.21
CA SER A 270 10.48 -6.27 8.10
C SER A 270 11.60 -7.30 8.31
N ALA A 271 11.99 -7.55 9.56
CA ALA A 271 13.00 -8.56 9.89
C ALA A 271 12.48 -9.98 9.64
N GLY A 272 11.16 -10.19 9.69
CA GLY A 272 10.50 -11.46 9.36
C GLY A 272 10.34 -11.70 7.85
N GLN A 273 10.69 -10.76 6.98
CA GLN A 273 10.47 -10.89 5.53
C GLN A 273 11.64 -11.62 4.84
N PRO A 274 11.38 -12.75 4.16
CA PRO A 274 12.42 -13.51 3.47
C PRO A 274 13.18 -12.73 2.39
N SER A 275 12.49 -11.84 1.67
CA SER A 275 13.08 -10.96 0.64
C SER A 275 14.18 -10.05 1.20
N ASN A 276 14.00 -9.52 2.39
CA ASN A 276 14.98 -8.65 3.06
C ASN A 276 16.14 -9.46 3.63
N MET A 277 15.87 -10.63 4.21
CA MET A 277 16.91 -11.47 4.78
C MET A 277 17.94 -11.93 3.74
N VAL A 278 17.51 -12.24 2.50
CA VAL A 278 18.44 -12.61 1.40
C VAL A 278 19.41 -11.47 1.10
N ARG A 279 18.95 -10.20 1.15
CA ARG A 279 19.82 -9.03 0.94
C ARG A 279 20.88 -8.92 2.04
N LEU A 280 20.55 -9.29 3.28
CA LEU A 280 21.51 -9.32 4.40
C LEU A 280 22.58 -10.41 4.22
N MET A 281 22.27 -11.50 3.52
CA MET A 281 23.24 -12.57 3.23
C MET A 281 24.28 -12.18 2.16
N ALA A 282 24.02 -11.11 1.38
CA ALA A 282 24.91 -10.65 0.32
C ALA A 282 26.10 -9.81 0.84
N PHE A 283 26.13 -9.43 2.12
CA PHE A 283 27.22 -8.65 2.70
C PHE A 283 28.52 -9.45 2.77
N LYS A 284 29.62 -8.87 2.27
CA LYS A 284 30.94 -9.50 2.21
C LYS A 284 31.71 -9.53 3.56
N GLY A 285 31.10 -9.06 4.64
CA GLY A 285 31.70 -9.08 5.98
C GLY A 285 30.97 -8.22 7.00
N THR A 286 31.25 -8.48 8.28
CA THR A 286 30.59 -7.83 9.43
C THR A 286 30.81 -6.32 9.48
N ASN A 287 32.00 -5.85 9.08
CA ASN A 287 32.30 -4.40 9.08
C ASN A 287 31.42 -3.65 8.06
N VAL A 288 31.23 -4.24 6.87
CA VAL A 288 30.36 -3.65 5.84
C VAL A 288 28.91 -3.62 6.32
N LEU A 289 28.45 -4.71 6.95
CA LEU A 289 27.12 -4.78 7.55
C LEU A 289 26.91 -3.71 8.62
N ARG A 290 27.87 -3.53 9.54
CA ARG A 290 27.78 -2.51 10.61
C ARG A 290 27.71 -1.10 10.05
N ASN A 291 28.54 -0.79 9.05
CA ASN A 291 28.52 0.52 8.38
C ASN A 291 27.21 0.74 7.62
N ALA A 292 26.69 -0.30 6.97
CA ALA A 292 25.40 -0.23 6.28
C ALA A 292 24.24 0.01 7.27
N ILE A 293 24.25 -0.65 8.43
CA ILE A 293 23.24 -0.42 9.48
C ILE A 293 23.25 1.05 9.90
N LEU A 294 24.41 1.62 10.20
CA LEU A 294 24.53 3.04 10.59
C LEU A 294 24.06 3.98 9.48
N ALA A 295 24.53 3.77 8.25
CA ALA A 295 24.18 4.61 7.10
C ALA A 295 22.67 4.58 6.80
N VAL A 296 22.05 3.39 6.76
CA VAL A 296 20.62 3.23 6.50
C VAL A 296 19.77 3.79 7.64
N SER A 297 20.21 3.65 8.89
CA SER A 297 19.49 4.18 10.06
C SER A 297 19.42 5.70 10.03
N VAL A 298 20.54 6.37 9.73
CA VAL A 298 20.58 7.83 9.56
C VAL A 298 19.74 8.26 8.38
N TYR A 299 19.90 7.60 7.22
CA TYR A 299 19.14 7.91 6.01
C TYR A 299 17.63 7.80 6.23
N TYR A 300 17.14 6.69 6.81
CA TYR A 300 15.72 6.51 7.12
C TYR A 300 15.22 7.53 8.15
N THR A 301 15.98 7.78 9.22
CA THR A 301 15.56 8.76 10.24
C THR A 301 15.34 10.14 9.62
N VAL A 302 16.28 10.61 8.78
CA VAL A 302 16.14 11.89 8.09
C VAL A 302 14.94 11.86 7.15
N ILE A 303 14.88 10.91 6.21
CA ILE A 303 13.83 10.88 5.19
C ILE A 303 12.43 10.75 5.79
N TYR A 304 12.21 9.85 6.75
CA TYR A 304 10.89 9.67 7.38
C TYR A 304 10.46 10.91 8.16
N LEU A 305 11.38 11.59 8.87
CA LEU A 305 11.06 12.82 9.58
C LEU A 305 10.60 13.92 8.61
N LEU A 306 11.30 14.10 7.49
CA LEU A 306 10.92 15.08 6.47
C LEU A 306 9.57 14.73 5.84
N LEU A 307 9.32 13.46 5.53
CA LEU A 307 8.03 13.00 4.98
C LEU A 307 6.86 13.27 5.94
N VAL A 308 7.03 13.03 7.25
CA VAL A 308 5.99 13.35 8.24
C VAL A 308 5.64 14.84 8.18
N VAL A 309 6.64 15.73 8.13
CA VAL A 309 6.39 17.18 8.01
C VAL A 309 5.69 17.53 6.69
N ILE A 310 6.13 16.94 5.57
CA ILE A 310 5.51 17.13 4.25
C ILE A 310 4.03 16.76 4.31
N PHE A 311 3.68 15.58 4.83
CA PHE A 311 2.29 15.11 4.83
C PHE A 311 1.40 15.84 5.83
N CYS A 312 1.94 16.29 6.97
CA CYS A 312 1.24 17.21 7.86
C CYS A 312 0.90 18.53 7.15
N CYS A 313 1.82 19.06 6.33
CA CYS A 313 1.57 20.25 5.52
C CYS A 313 0.63 19.97 4.34
N ALA A 314 0.72 18.79 3.74
CA ALA A 314 -0.13 18.36 2.63
C ALA A 314 -1.61 18.38 3.01
N ARG A 315 -1.92 18.02 4.26
CA ARG A 315 -3.27 18.09 4.83
C ARG A 315 -3.90 19.49 4.70
N ILE A 316 -3.09 20.53 4.88
CA ILE A 316 -3.51 21.93 4.82
C ILE A 316 -3.64 22.40 3.36
N LEU A 317 -2.70 21.99 2.51
CA LEU A 317 -2.65 22.41 1.10
C LEU A 317 -3.68 21.67 0.23
N LEU A 318 -4.06 20.45 0.61
CA LEU A 318 -4.95 19.56 -0.15
C LEU A 318 -6.13 19.08 0.73
N PRO A 319 -7.09 19.96 1.05
CA PRO A 319 -8.26 19.60 1.83
C PRO A 319 -9.11 18.54 1.10
N GLY A 320 -9.76 17.66 1.88
CA GLY A 320 -10.67 16.63 1.35
C GLY A 320 -9.99 15.44 0.66
N MET A 321 -8.66 15.31 0.69
CA MET A 321 -7.94 14.15 0.11
C MET A 321 -8.12 12.84 0.89
N GLU A 322 -8.91 12.81 1.97
CA GLU A 322 -9.26 11.56 2.67
C GLU A 322 -10.06 10.60 1.79
N VAL A 323 -10.74 11.13 0.77
CA VAL A 323 -11.44 10.31 -0.24
C VAL A 323 -10.46 9.51 -1.11
N ASP A 324 -9.20 9.93 -1.21
CA ASP A 324 -8.16 9.25 -1.98
C ASP A 324 -6.75 9.53 -1.42
N SER A 325 -6.49 9.03 -0.21
CA SER A 325 -5.25 9.36 0.52
C SER A 325 -3.98 8.87 -0.16
N ASP A 326 -4.06 7.80 -0.95
CA ASP A 326 -2.90 7.24 -1.66
C ASP A 326 -2.39 8.19 -2.78
N ARG A 327 -3.21 9.14 -3.23
CA ARG A 327 -2.83 10.17 -4.23
C ARG A 327 -2.21 11.42 -3.62
N ILE A 328 -2.16 11.56 -2.29
CA ILE A 328 -1.68 12.81 -1.66
C ILE A 328 -0.27 13.18 -2.11
N MET A 329 0.65 12.20 -2.17
CA MET A 329 2.04 12.48 -2.56
C MET A 329 2.15 13.01 -4.00
N PRO A 330 1.60 12.35 -5.03
CA PRO A 330 1.66 12.88 -6.38
C PRO A 330 0.87 14.18 -6.56
N GLU A 331 -0.30 14.33 -5.93
CA GLU A 331 -1.10 15.57 -6.01
C GLU A 331 -0.35 16.74 -5.36
N LEU A 332 0.32 16.50 -4.23
CA LEU A 332 1.11 17.54 -3.57
C LEU A 332 2.28 17.97 -4.44
N ALA A 333 3.01 17.01 -5.03
CA ALA A 333 4.11 17.34 -5.93
C ALA A 333 3.63 18.15 -7.14
N ALA A 334 2.52 17.75 -7.77
CA ALA A 334 1.92 18.50 -8.87
C ALA A 334 1.49 19.92 -8.44
N LYS A 335 0.77 20.03 -7.32
CA LYS A 335 0.31 21.31 -6.78
C LYS A 335 1.46 22.25 -6.46
N VAL A 336 2.40 21.83 -5.62
CA VAL A 336 3.43 22.75 -5.12
C VAL A 336 4.42 23.14 -6.21
N THR A 337 4.67 22.30 -7.20
CA THR A 337 5.55 22.67 -8.33
C THR A 337 4.82 23.53 -9.37
N GLY A 338 3.53 23.29 -9.59
CA GLY A 338 2.67 24.14 -10.41
C GLY A 338 2.56 25.56 -9.82
N ASP A 339 2.24 25.66 -8.52
CA ASP A 339 2.15 26.92 -7.79
C ASP A 339 3.50 27.67 -7.76
N ALA A 340 4.63 26.95 -7.86
CA ALA A 340 5.97 27.52 -7.95
C ALA A 340 6.40 27.90 -9.40
N GLY A 341 5.55 27.67 -10.39
CA GLY A 341 5.84 27.99 -11.81
C GLY A 341 6.77 27.00 -12.51
N VAL A 342 6.99 25.81 -11.95
CA VAL A 342 7.87 24.75 -12.50
C VAL A 342 7.15 23.39 -12.59
N PRO A 343 6.01 23.27 -13.30
CA PRO A 343 5.18 22.07 -13.29
C PRO A 343 5.90 20.80 -13.79
N TRP A 344 6.90 20.93 -14.67
CA TRP A 344 7.71 19.80 -15.14
C TRP A 344 8.47 19.09 -14.00
N LEU A 345 8.73 19.79 -12.89
CA LEU A 345 9.42 19.25 -11.73
C LEU A 345 8.58 18.18 -11.03
N ALA A 346 7.25 18.22 -11.10
CA ALA A 346 6.38 17.17 -10.58
C ALA A 346 6.75 15.80 -11.17
N GLY A 347 6.92 15.74 -12.50
CA GLY A 347 7.32 14.51 -13.19
C GLY A 347 8.67 13.99 -12.72
N LEU A 348 9.65 14.87 -12.52
CA LEU A 348 10.98 14.49 -12.02
C LEU A 348 10.94 13.99 -10.56
N LEU A 349 10.19 14.68 -9.70
CA LEU A 349 10.03 14.29 -8.29
C LEU A 349 9.33 12.93 -8.15
N LEU A 350 8.36 12.66 -9.03
CA LEU A 350 7.57 11.43 -9.01
C LEU A 350 8.20 10.28 -9.80
N ALA A 351 9.17 10.55 -10.67
CA ALA A 351 9.91 9.52 -11.40
C ALA A 351 10.63 8.54 -10.46
N ALA A 352 11.22 9.02 -9.36
CA ALA A 352 11.91 8.17 -8.40
C ALA A 352 10.99 7.18 -7.66
N PRO A 353 9.91 7.62 -6.97
CA PRO A 353 8.98 6.68 -6.35
C PRO A 353 8.30 5.79 -7.39
N PHE A 354 7.99 6.29 -8.59
CA PHE A 354 7.44 5.48 -9.68
C PHE A 354 8.42 4.37 -10.12
N ALA A 355 9.71 4.69 -10.24
CA ALA A 355 10.75 3.73 -10.58
C ALA A 355 11.02 2.72 -9.44
N ALA A 356 10.87 3.13 -8.18
CA ALA A 356 10.96 2.23 -7.01
C ALA A 356 9.79 1.24 -6.94
N VAL A 357 8.58 1.68 -7.30
CA VAL A 357 7.43 0.77 -7.45
C VAL A 357 7.72 -0.24 -8.56
N MET A 358 8.22 0.20 -9.72
CA MET A 358 8.58 -0.70 -10.83
C MET A 358 9.65 -1.72 -10.45
N SER A 359 10.75 -1.32 -9.79
CA SER A 359 11.81 -2.25 -9.37
C SER A 359 11.32 -3.27 -8.32
N SER A 360 10.36 -2.87 -7.48
CA SER A 360 9.71 -3.75 -6.51
C SER A 360 8.80 -4.78 -7.20
N VAL A 361 7.98 -4.35 -8.17
CA VAL A 361 7.16 -5.26 -8.98
C VAL A 361 8.04 -6.29 -9.68
N ASP A 362 9.10 -5.84 -10.34
CA ASP A 362 10.05 -6.72 -11.04
C ASP A 362 10.62 -7.77 -10.08
N SER A 363 11.08 -7.34 -8.91
CA SER A 363 11.63 -8.22 -7.88
C SER A 363 10.60 -9.26 -7.39
N PHE A 364 9.35 -8.85 -7.17
CA PHE A 364 8.30 -9.76 -6.70
C PHE A 364 7.85 -10.75 -7.78
N LEU A 365 7.69 -10.29 -9.03
CA LEU A 365 7.36 -11.15 -10.17
C LEU A 365 8.47 -12.19 -10.42
N LEU A 366 9.74 -11.77 -10.39
CA LEU A 366 10.87 -12.67 -10.54
C LEU A 366 10.98 -13.64 -9.37
N MET A 367 10.70 -13.21 -8.14
CA MET A 367 10.70 -14.08 -6.96
C MET A 367 9.62 -15.15 -7.06
N VAL A 368 8.40 -14.76 -7.43
CA VAL A 368 7.29 -15.72 -7.63
C VAL A 368 7.61 -16.68 -8.78
N SER A 369 8.09 -16.16 -9.91
CA SER A 369 8.47 -16.96 -11.06
C SER A 369 9.59 -17.96 -10.73
N SER A 370 10.63 -17.52 -10.02
CA SER A 370 11.73 -18.38 -9.58
C SER A 370 11.25 -19.46 -8.63
N ALA A 371 10.40 -19.13 -7.65
CA ALA A 371 9.87 -20.11 -6.71
C ALA A 371 8.99 -21.18 -7.41
N VAL A 372 8.14 -20.79 -8.36
CA VAL A 372 7.33 -21.77 -9.12
C VAL A 372 8.21 -22.60 -10.06
N VAL A 373 9.14 -22.00 -10.79
CA VAL A 373 9.92 -22.70 -11.83
C VAL A 373 11.06 -23.52 -11.26
N ARG A 374 11.83 -22.97 -10.33
CA ARG A 374 13.02 -23.64 -9.76
C ARG A 374 12.65 -24.48 -8.55
N ASP A 375 11.96 -23.89 -7.58
CA ASP A 375 11.73 -24.57 -6.30
C ASP A 375 10.65 -25.65 -6.40
N ILE A 376 9.62 -25.42 -7.23
CA ILE A 376 8.53 -26.38 -7.43
C ILE A 376 8.78 -27.22 -8.68
N TYR A 377 8.83 -26.61 -9.87
CA TYR A 377 8.86 -27.38 -11.12
C TYR A 377 10.19 -28.12 -11.33
N GLN A 378 11.34 -27.45 -11.30
CA GLN A 378 12.63 -28.11 -11.53
C GLN A 378 12.94 -29.11 -10.43
N ASN A 379 12.85 -28.71 -9.15
CA ASN A 379 13.22 -29.59 -8.05
C ASN A 379 12.28 -30.80 -7.85
N ARG A 380 10.99 -30.71 -8.18
CA ARG A 380 10.02 -31.78 -7.89
C ARG A 380 9.44 -32.47 -9.13
N VAL A 381 9.19 -31.73 -10.21
CA VAL A 381 8.49 -32.25 -11.38
C VAL A 381 9.47 -32.76 -12.43
N ASN A 382 10.50 -31.98 -12.76
CA ASN A 382 11.50 -32.37 -13.75
C ASN A 382 12.90 -31.81 -13.41
N PRO A 383 13.71 -32.57 -12.64
CA PRO A 383 15.07 -32.17 -12.26
C PRO A 383 16.02 -31.93 -13.44
N ASN A 384 15.77 -32.62 -14.56
CA ASN A 384 16.61 -32.57 -15.75
C ASN A 384 16.03 -31.63 -16.83
N ALA A 385 15.14 -30.70 -16.44
CA ALA A 385 14.58 -29.73 -17.37
C ALA A 385 15.68 -28.86 -17.99
N SER A 386 15.65 -28.71 -19.31
CA SER A 386 16.64 -27.87 -20.01
C SER A 386 16.48 -26.38 -19.66
N GLU A 387 17.58 -25.64 -19.64
CA GLU A 387 17.61 -24.19 -19.39
C GLU A 387 16.64 -23.42 -20.31
N LYS A 388 16.53 -23.83 -21.58
CA LYS A 388 15.59 -23.22 -22.54
C LYS A 388 14.14 -23.41 -22.12
N ARG A 389 13.79 -24.55 -21.52
CA ARG A 389 12.45 -24.84 -21.00
C ARG A 389 12.18 -24.07 -19.71
N LEU A 390 13.14 -24.04 -18.78
CA LEU A 390 13.03 -23.27 -17.54
C LEU A 390 12.83 -21.78 -17.83
N LYS A 391 13.60 -21.23 -18.77
CA LYS A 391 13.45 -19.83 -19.22
C LYS A 391 12.06 -19.54 -19.79
N ARG A 392 11.55 -20.39 -20.69
CA ARG A 392 10.19 -20.23 -21.25
C ARG A 392 9.11 -20.34 -20.18
N LEU A 393 9.25 -21.27 -19.25
CA LEU A 393 8.30 -21.45 -18.15
C LEU A 393 8.33 -20.23 -17.21
N SER A 394 9.50 -19.68 -16.94
CA SER A 394 9.64 -18.45 -16.16
C SER A 394 8.92 -17.27 -16.78
N TYR A 395 9.04 -17.07 -18.10
CA TYR A 395 8.30 -16.02 -18.81
C TYR A 395 6.79 -16.24 -18.75
N LEU A 396 6.33 -17.48 -18.93
CA LEU A 396 4.91 -17.82 -18.83
C LEU A 396 4.37 -17.56 -17.43
N VAL A 397 5.06 -18.03 -16.39
CA VAL A 397 4.64 -17.83 -14.99
C VAL A 397 4.62 -16.35 -14.64
N THR A 398 5.65 -15.58 -15.02
CA THR A 398 5.70 -14.13 -14.81
C THR A 398 4.50 -13.44 -15.45
N ALA A 399 4.16 -13.76 -16.70
CA ALA A 399 3.02 -13.18 -17.38
C ALA A 399 1.69 -13.57 -16.71
N VAL A 400 1.49 -14.84 -16.38
CA VAL A 400 0.26 -15.32 -15.71
C VAL A 400 0.07 -14.67 -14.35
N VAL A 401 1.11 -14.65 -13.50
CA VAL A 401 1.04 -14.06 -12.17
C VAL A 401 0.79 -12.56 -12.24
N GLY A 402 1.47 -11.85 -13.17
CA GLY A 402 1.23 -10.43 -13.39
C GLY A 402 -0.20 -10.13 -13.83
N ILE A 403 -0.75 -10.90 -14.76
CA ILE A 403 -2.16 -10.75 -15.20
C ILE A 403 -3.12 -11.04 -14.04
N LEU A 404 -2.91 -12.11 -13.28
CA LEU A 404 -3.76 -12.45 -12.13
C LEU A 404 -3.71 -11.36 -11.05
N ALA A 405 -2.53 -10.80 -10.77
CA ALA A 405 -2.38 -9.70 -9.82
C ALA A 405 -3.04 -8.41 -10.30
N MET A 406 -2.92 -8.09 -11.60
CA MET A 406 -3.60 -6.95 -12.21
C MET A 406 -5.12 -7.10 -12.10
N LEU A 407 -5.67 -8.29 -12.40
CA LEU A 407 -7.10 -8.56 -12.28
C LEU A 407 -7.58 -8.50 -10.82
N ALA A 408 -6.79 -9.01 -9.88
CA ALA A 408 -7.13 -9.02 -8.45
C ALA A 408 -7.14 -7.62 -7.81
N VAL A 409 -6.52 -6.62 -8.44
CA VAL A 409 -6.45 -5.24 -7.94
C VAL A 409 -7.28 -4.26 -8.76
N LEU A 410 -8.17 -4.73 -9.64
CA LEU A 410 -9.12 -3.87 -10.37
C LEU A 410 -10.02 -3.07 -9.41
N ASN A 411 -10.43 -3.68 -8.30
CA ASN A 411 -11.17 -3.02 -7.23
C ASN A 411 -10.36 -3.12 -5.91
N PRO A 412 -9.36 -2.24 -5.72
CA PRO A 412 -8.46 -2.32 -4.58
C PRO A 412 -9.15 -1.89 -3.27
N PRO A 413 -8.64 -2.32 -2.10
CA PRO A 413 -9.05 -1.72 -0.83
C PRO A 413 -8.74 -0.22 -0.81
N GLN A 414 -9.44 0.54 0.05
CA GLN A 414 -9.33 2.00 0.11
C GLN A 414 -7.89 2.47 0.28
N TYR A 415 -7.15 1.90 1.24
CA TYR A 415 -5.76 2.30 1.50
C TYR A 415 -4.78 1.26 0.96
N LEU A 416 -3.76 1.73 0.25
CA LEU A 416 -2.63 0.92 -0.19
C LEU A 416 -1.95 0.23 1.01
N GLN A 417 -1.88 0.95 2.13
CA GLN A 417 -1.29 0.47 3.37
C GLN A 417 -1.94 -0.83 3.86
N ASP A 418 -3.24 -1.06 3.63
CA ASP A 418 -3.93 -2.26 4.11
C ASP A 418 -3.32 -3.54 3.51
N LEU A 419 -2.98 -3.50 2.21
CA LEU A 419 -2.29 -4.60 1.53
C LEU A 419 -0.86 -4.81 2.06
N ILE A 420 -0.15 -3.71 2.31
CA ILE A 420 1.24 -3.75 2.82
C ILE A 420 1.26 -4.30 4.25
N VAL A 421 0.36 -3.86 5.11
CA VAL A 421 0.25 -4.32 6.50
C VAL A 421 -0.15 -5.79 6.52
N PHE A 422 -1.14 -6.20 5.73
CA PHE A 422 -1.52 -7.61 5.58
C PHE A 422 -0.32 -8.48 5.18
N ALA A 423 0.35 -8.15 4.07
CA ALA A 423 1.45 -8.96 3.56
C ALA A 423 2.65 -9.00 4.52
N THR A 424 3.03 -7.86 5.09
CA THR A 424 4.15 -7.74 6.03
C THR A 424 3.87 -8.50 7.33
N SER A 425 2.68 -8.28 7.91
CA SER A 425 2.26 -8.89 9.18
C SER A 425 2.15 -10.40 9.04
N GLY A 426 1.55 -10.87 7.94
CA GLY A 426 1.43 -12.29 7.64
C GLY A 426 2.78 -12.98 7.44
N LEU A 427 3.70 -12.39 6.67
CA LEU A 427 5.07 -12.92 6.55
C LEU A 427 5.79 -12.95 7.88
N ALA A 428 5.71 -11.87 8.67
CA ALA A 428 6.38 -11.83 9.95
C ALA A 428 5.79 -12.86 10.92
N GLY A 429 4.46 -13.02 10.97
CA GLY A 429 3.78 -14.07 11.72
C GLY A 429 4.24 -15.47 11.31
N CYS A 430 4.47 -15.69 10.02
CA CYS A 430 4.96 -16.97 9.50
C CYS A 430 6.44 -17.21 9.82
N PHE A 431 7.31 -16.22 9.65
CA PHE A 431 8.76 -16.46 9.56
C PHE A 431 9.57 -15.93 10.73
N LEU A 432 9.13 -14.86 11.40
CA LEU A 432 9.95 -14.20 12.42
C LEU A 432 10.29 -15.16 13.56
N MET A 433 9.28 -15.81 14.16
CA MET A 433 9.52 -16.75 15.27
C MET A 433 10.22 -18.03 14.84
N PRO A 434 9.83 -18.73 13.75
CA PRO A 434 10.55 -19.93 13.32
C PRO A 434 12.01 -19.69 12.93
N VAL A 435 12.32 -18.53 12.32
CA VAL A 435 13.71 -18.18 11.99
C VAL A 435 14.49 -17.80 13.24
N LEU A 436 13.93 -16.93 14.10
CA LEU A 436 14.59 -16.52 15.35
C LEU A 436 14.92 -17.73 16.22
N LEU A 437 13.92 -18.58 16.49
CA LEU A 437 14.12 -19.80 17.25
C LEU A 437 15.00 -20.80 16.50
N GLY A 438 14.89 -20.89 15.18
CA GLY A 438 15.77 -21.69 14.33
C GLY A 438 17.25 -21.38 14.50
N LEU A 439 17.58 -20.09 14.68
CA LEU A 439 18.95 -19.59 14.85
C LEU A 439 19.44 -19.72 16.29
N TYR A 440 18.60 -19.39 17.28
CA TYR A 440 19.04 -19.25 18.68
C TYR A 440 18.61 -20.38 19.62
N TRP A 441 17.61 -21.19 19.25
CA TRP A 441 17.10 -22.27 20.09
C TRP A 441 17.47 -23.64 19.50
N PRO A 442 18.48 -24.33 20.06
CA PRO A 442 18.96 -25.60 19.51
C PRO A 442 17.91 -26.72 19.46
N GLN A 443 16.87 -26.66 20.29
CA GLN A 443 15.87 -27.72 20.43
C GLN A 443 14.69 -27.57 19.45
N ILE A 444 14.62 -26.51 18.65
CA ILE A 444 13.55 -26.36 17.67
C ILE A 444 13.57 -27.50 16.64
N SER A 445 12.42 -28.11 16.43
CA SER A 445 12.25 -29.21 15.47
C SER A 445 11.66 -28.74 14.15
N ALA A 446 11.84 -29.52 13.09
CA ALA A 446 11.21 -29.27 11.78
C ALA A 446 9.67 -29.18 11.87
N LYS A 447 9.05 -30.05 12.69
CA LYS A 447 7.59 -30.04 12.93
C LYS A 447 7.16 -28.78 13.68
N GLY A 448 7.94 -28.36 14.68
CA GLY A 448 7.71 -27.11 15.41
C GLY A 448 7.80 -25.89 14.50
N ALA A 449 8.80 -25.83 13.63
CA ALA A 449 8.94 -24.74 12.65
C ALA A 449 7.75 -24.67 11.67
N ILE A 450 7.27 -25.82 11.15
CA ILE A 450 6.08 -25.87 10.29
C ILE A 450 4.82 -25.46 11.06
N ALA A 451 4.65 -25.95 12.28
CA ALA A 451 3.51 -25.60 13.13
C ALA A 451 3.48 -24.09 13.44
N GLY A 452 4.65 -23.49 13.73
CA GLY A 452 4.77 -22.04 13.90
C GLY A 452 4.41 -21.27 12.64
N MET A 453 5.00 -21.64 11.49
CA MET A 453 4.71 -21.01 10.20
C MET A 453 3.21 -21.05 9.86
N LEU A 454 2.59 -22.23 9.90
CA LEU A 454 1.18 -22.41 9.55
C LEU A 454 0.24 -21.85 10.63
N GLY A 455 0.63 -21.89 11.90
CA GLY A 455 -0.14 -21.32 12.99
C GLY A 455 -0.18 -19.79 12.96
N GLY A 456 0.97 -19.15 12.67
CA GLY A 456 1.05 -17.71 12.42
C GLY A 456 0.16 -17.31 11.25
N LEU A 457 0.24 -18.03 10.12
CA LEU A 457 -0.65 -17.83 8.97
C LEU A 457 -2.13 -17.97 9.36
N SER A 458 -2.49 -19.06 10.04
CA SER A 458 -3.89 -19.37 10.37
C SER A 458 -4.49 -18.31 11.29
N CYS A 459 -3.75 -17.89 12.32
CA CYS A 459 -4.16 -16.80 13.20
C CYS A 459 -4.35 -15.49 12.42
N HIS A 460 -3.37 -15.13 11.59
CA HIS A 460 -3.42 -13.91 10.79
C HIS A 460 -4.63 -13.89 9.85
N LEU A 461 -4.83 -14.94 9.06
CA LEU A 461 -5.97 -15.06 8.15
C LEU A 461 -7.31 -15.08 8.90
N SER A 462 -7.40 -15.77 10.03
CA SER A 462 -8.64 -15.83 10.82
C SER A 462 -9.07 -14.45 11.31
N LEU A 463 -8.12 -13.61 11.72
CA LEU A 463 -8.40 -12.24 12.16
C LEU A 463 -8.81 -11.33 10.99
N TYR A 464 -8.20 -11.48 9.82
CA TYR A 464 -8.61 -10.74 8.61
C TYR A 464 -9.96 -11.20 8.07
N ILE A 465 -10.23 -12.50 8.03
CA ILE A 465 -11.53 -13.05 7.61
C ILE A 465 -12.62 -12.60 8.58
N SER A 466 -12.38 -12.68 9.89
CA SER A 466 -13.34 -12.21 10.89
C SER A 466 -13.60 -10.71 10.74
N GLY A 467 -12.57 -9.91 10.49
CA GLY A 467 -12.72 -8.47 10.25
C GLY A 467 -13.54 -8.17 8.99
N TYR A 468 -13.29 -8.89 7.90
CA TYR A 468 -14.06 -8.79 6.66
C TYR A 468 -15.54 -9.16 6.86
N VAL A 469 -15.82 -10.27 7.57
CA VAL A 469 -17.20 -10.71 7.85
C VAL A 469 -17.96 -9.72 8.73
N ILE A 470 -17.29 -9.10 9.71
CA ILE A 470 -17.92 -8.15 10.65
C ILE A 470 -18.13 -6.77 10.00
N LYS A 471 -17.15 -6.29 9.23
CA LYS A 471 -17.11 -4.89 8.75
C LYS A 471 -17.44 -4.73 7.27
N GLY A 472 -17.46 -5.81 6.49
CA GLY A 472 -17.67 -5.78 5.04
C GLY A 472 -16.53 -5.13 4.24
N LYS A 473 -15.38 -4.85 4.88
CA LYS A 473 -14.21 -4.19 4.29
C LYS A 473 -12.96 -5.03 4.56
N PHE A 474 -11.93 -4.87 3.73
CA PHE A 474 -10.62 -5.50 3.93
C PHE A 474 -9.89 -4.83 5.11
N GLU A 475 -10.34 -5.12 6.32
CA GLU A 475 -9.75 -4.66 7.58
C GLU A 475 -9.71 -5.84 8.55
N ALA A 476 -8.67 -5.94 9.36
CA ALA A 476 -8.58 -7.00 10.35
C ALA A 476 -9.44 -6.74 11.59
N PHE A 477 -9.87 -7.84 12.21
CA PHE A 477 -10.40 -7.82 13.57
C PHE A 477 -9.26 -7.63 14.57
N LYS A 478 -9.27 -6.47 15.26
CA LYS A 478 -8.24 -6.10 16.25
C LYS A 478 -8.62 -6.66 17.63
N MET A 479 -8.24 -7.90 17.89
CA MET A 479 -8.51 -8.56 19.17
C MET A 479 -7.74 -7.87 20.30
N LEU A 480 -8.46 -7.45 21.35
CA LEU A 480 -7.92 -6.66 22.46
C LEU A 480 -7.21 -5.38 22.00
N GLU A 481 -7.68 -4.78 20.90
CA GLU A 481 -7.12 -3.57 20.28
C GLU A 481 -5.68 -3.73 19.74
N PHE A 482 -5.11 -4.94 19.77
CA PHE A 482 -3.82 -5.20 19.13
C PHE A 482 -3.97 -5.45 17.64
N ASP A 483 -2.94 -5.06 16.87
CA ASP A 483 -2.82 -5.48 15.49
C ASP A 483 -2.65 -7.02 15.39
N PRO A 484 -3.23 -7.69 14.36
CA PRO A 484 -3.05 -9.12 14.14
C PRO A 484 -1.60 -9.59 14.13
N PHE A 485 -0.66 -8.72 13.79
CA PHE A 485 0.78 -8.98 13.87
C PHE A 485 1.18 -9.58 15.22
N ILE A 486 0.75 -8.96 16.33
CA ILE A 486 1.15 -9.37 17.68
C ILE A 486 0.63 -10.79 17.97
N TRP A 487 -0.65 -11.05 17.71
CA TRP A 487 -1.26 -12.37 17.93
C TRP A 487 -0.64 -13.45 17.04
N SER A 488 -0.36 -13.12 15.78
CA SER A 488 0.28 -14.06 14.85
C SER A 488 1.67 -14.47 15.33
N LEU A 489 2.45 -13.55 15.90
CA LEU A 489 3.75 -13.86 16.48
C LEU A 489 3.64 -14.72 17.74
N VAL A 490 2.69 -14.39 18.63
CA VAL A 490 2.46 -15.17 19.85
C VAL A 490 2.07 -16.60 19.51
N VAL A 491 1.09 -16.79 18.63
CA VAL A 491 0.64 -18.14 18.20
C VAL A 491 1.77 -18.90 17.52
N SER A 492 2.51 -18.25 16.62
CA SER A 492 3.66 -18.85 15.93
C SER A 492 4.75 -19.30 16.90
N GLY A 493 5.10 -18.45 17.87
CA GLY A 493 6.09 -18.76 18.91
C GLY A 493 5.65 -19.89 19.84
N LEU A 494 4.38 -19.86 20.31
CA LEU A 494 3.83 -20.90 21.16
C LEU A 494 3.79 -22.26 20.47
N LEU A 495 3.45 -22.30 19.18
CA LEU A 495 3.45 -23.54 18.40
C LEU A 495 4.86 -24.03 18.08
N CYS A 496 5.81 -23.13 17.80
CA CYS A 496 7.22 -23.50 17.67
C CYS A 496 7.72 -24.18 18.95
N TRP A 497 7.37 -23.61 20.10
CA TRP A 497 7.77 -24.11 21.41
C TRP A 497 7.08 -25.42 21.77
N GLY A 498 5.74 -25.46 21.74
CA GLY A 498 4.95 -26.61 22.20
C GLY A 498 5.05 -27.85 21.33
N VAL A 499 5.25 -27.69 20.01
CA VAL A 499 5.38 -28.83 19.07
C VAL A 499 6.82 -29.33 18.96
N SER A 500 7.80 -28.54 19.44
CA SER A 500 9.19 -28.99 19.49
C SER A 500 9.41 -29.89 20.72
N PRO A 501 9.72 -31.18 20.54
CA PRO A 501 9.88 -32.10 21.67
C PRO A 501 11.08 -31.71 22.53
N SER A 502 10.95 -31.90 23.85
CA SER A 502 11.99 -31.61 24.86
C SER A 502 13.30 -32.39 24.66
N GLN A 503 13.30 -33.43 23.82
CA GLN A 503 14.47 -34.25 23.48
C GLN A 503 14.90 -34.12 22.00
N ALA A 504 14.48 -33.06 21.28
CA ALA A 504 14.97 -32.80 19.94
C ALA A 504 16.51 -32.73 19.98
N LYS A 505 17.19 -33.70 19.36
CA LYS A 505 18.65 -33.69 19.25
C LYS A 505 19.05 -32.38 18.60
N PRO A 506 19.92 -31.57 19.23
CA PRO A 506 20.34 -30.32 18.66
C PRO A 506 20.92 -30.61 17.27
N PRO A 507 20.47 -29.94 16.21
CA PRO A 507 21.09 -30.05 14.91
C PRO A 507 22.56 -29.67 15.06
N LYS A 508 23.44 -30.65 14.83
CA LYS A 508 24.90 -30.46 14.87
C LYS A 508 25.26 -29.26 13.99
N ASN A 509 26.00 -28.32 14.59
CA ASN A 509 26.44 -27.01 14.11
C ASN A 509 26.51 -26.86 12.57
N ILE A 510 25.98 -25.75 12.07
CA ILE A 510 26.22 -25.22 10.72
C ILE A 510 27.39 -24.25 10.76
#